data_AF-A0A016V0X0-F1
#
_entry.id   AF-A0A016V0X0-F1
#
_cell.length_a   1.000
_cell.length_b   1.000
_cell.length_c   1.000
_cell.angle_alpha   90.00
_cell.angle_beta   90.00
_cell.angle_gamma   90.00
#
_symmetry.space_group_name_H-M   'P 1'
#
loop_
_entity.id
_entity.type
_entity.pdbx_description
1 polymer ?
#
loop_
_entity_poly.entity_id
_entity_poly.type
_entity_poly.pdbx_seq_one_letter_code
_entity_poly.pdbx_strand_id
1 'polypeptide(L)'
;MAFSKTKAFSSTFFRTFIFTGFFDILAIVALEWTRADYLLGFGHQFELGTRLMMAFTGTNFLIHVFGEVLMTLNRYTAACKPMIHQKLWEKVRMKYLYFASVVLSFVAYTEWFLTKCVYEHTVDGWKLIGREEQTLNLILLTAITCPVNLMQSLYDLSVAFNLRNPVVLWIQSQSLQMQLRWGFQTRCISRHIIFARELVEA
;
A
#
# COMPACT_ATOMS: atom_id res chain seq x y z
N MET A 1 7.54 32.40 -5.73
CA MET A 1 8.63 31.57 -6.29
C MET A 1 7.95 30.45 -7.09
N ALA A 2 7.92 30.54 -8.42
CA ALA A 2 7.14 29.62 -9.26
C ALA A 2 7.76 28.21 -9.23
N PHE A 3 7.05 27.25 -8.65
CA PHE A 3 7.45 25.84 -8.66
C PHE A 3 7.22 25.31 -10.09
N SER A 4 8.29 25.13 -10.86
CA SER A 4 8.20 24.47 -12.18
C SER A 4 7.57 23.08 -12.01
N LYS A 5 6.49 22.80 -12.75
CA LYS A 5 5.77 21.51 -12.73
C LYS A 5 6.73 20.32 -12.87
N THR A 6 7.79 20.48 -13.66
CA THR A 6 8.84 19.48 -13.90
C THR A 6 9.64 19.11 -12.63
N LYS A 7 9.79 20.03 -11.67
CA LYS A 7 10.49 19.76 -10.39
C LYS A 7 9.59 19.00 -9.40
N ALA A 8 8.28 19.27 -9.39
CA ALA A 8 7.32 18.55 -8.55
C ALA A 8 7.19 17.07 -8.96
N PHE A 9 7.14 16.79 -10.26
CA PHE A 9 7.10 15.43 -10.82
C PHE A 9 8.44 14.68 -10.68
N SER A 10 9.55 15.37 -10.43
CA SER A 10 10.83 14.74 -10.11
C SER A 10 11.01 14.44 -8.61
N SER A 11 10.03 14.80 -7.76
CA SER A 11 10.13 14.56 -6.32
C SER A 11 10.11 13.06 -6.00
N THR A 12 10.79 12.70 -4.92
CA THR A 12 10.85 11.30 -4.47
C THR A 12 9.47 10.78 -4.10
N PHE A 13 8.64 11.61 -3.47
CA PHE A 13 7.24 11.31 -3.19
C PHE A 13 6.49 10.87 -4.46
N PHE A 14 6.55 11.68 -5.53
CA PHE A 14 5.81 11.38 -6.76
C PHE A 14 6.35 10.14 -7.48
N ARG A 15 7.66 9.89 -7.40
CA ARG A 15 8.26 8.65 -7.94
C ARG A 15 7.79 7.42 -7.20
N THR A 16 7.68 7.48 -5.86
CA THR A 16 7.12 6.37 -5.06
C THR A 16 5.65 6.17 -5.41
N PHE A 17 4.88 7.24 -5.55
CA PHE A 17 3.47 7.20 -5.95
C PHE A 17 3.24 6.52 -7.30
N ILE A 18 4.05 6.86 -8.33
CA ILE A 18 3.97 6.17 -9.63
C ILE A 18 4.33 4.69 -9.49
N PHE A 19 5.40 4.40 -8.74
CA PHE A 19 5.86 3.03 -8.53
C PHE A 19 4.78 2.17 -7.86
N THR A 20 4.17 2.63 -6.76
CA THR A 20 3.08 1.92 -6.10
C THR A 20 1.85 1.81 -6.98
N GLY A 21 1.48 2.90 -7.66
CA GLY A 21 0.31 2.91 -8.54
C GLY A 21 0.40 1.88 -9.68
N PHE A 22 1.60 1.60 -10.18
CA PHE A 22 1.80 0.52 -11.15
C PHE A 22 1.46 -0.86 -10.56
N PHE A 23 1.94 -1.16 -9.34
CA PHE A 23 1.63 -2.42 -8.66
C PHE A 23 0.18 -2.52 -8.23
N ASP A 24 -0.48 -1.40 -7.90
CA ASP A 24 -1.91 -1.37 -7.59
C ASP A 24 -2.76 -1.75 -8.80
N ILE A 25 -2.41 -1.26 -10.01
CA ILE A 25 -3.07 -1.68 -11.25
C ILE A 25 -2.89 -3.19 -11.47
N LEU A 26 -1.68 -3.72 -11.29
CA LEU A 26 -1.44 -5.16 -11.38
C LEU A 26 -2.23 -5.94 -10.32
N ALA A 27 -2.36 -5.42 -9.10
CA ALA A 27 -3.15 -6.02 -8.04
C ALA A 27 -4.64 -6.10 -8.42
N ILE A 28 -5.19 -5.06 -9.04
CA ILE A 28 -6.58 -5.06 -9.54
C ILE A 28 -6.78 -6.16 -10.58
N VAL A 29 -5.88 -6.27 -11.56
CA VAL A 29 -5.97 -7.33 -12.59
C VAL A 29 -5.90 -8.72 -11.96
N ALA A 30 -4.97 -8.94 -11.02
CA ALA A 30 -4.81 -10.20 -10.31
C ALA A 30 -6.04 -10.54 -9.43
N LEU A 31 -6.64 -9.53 -8.80
CA LEU A 31 -7.85 -9.68 -7.99
C LEU A 31 -9.06 -10.02 -8.84
N GLU A 32 -9.24 -9.34 -9.97
CA GLU A 32 -10.33 -9.62 -10.90
C GLU A 32 -10.22 -11.01 -11.52
N TRP A 33 -9.00 -11.47 -11.83
CA TRP A 33 -8.77 -12.86 -12.24
C TRP A 33 -9.20 -13.84 -11.15
N THR A 34 -8.76 -13.60 -9.91
CA THR A 34 -9.08 -14.48 -8.77
C THR A 34 -10.59 -14.52 -8.52
N ARG A 35 -11.27 -13.37 -8.64
CA ARG A 35 -12.72 -13.27 -8.53
C ARG A 35 -13.43 -14.02 -9.66
N ALA A 36 -12.92 -13.91 -10.89
CA ALA A 36 -13.46 -14.62 -12.03
C ALA A 36 -13.33 -16.15 -11.86
N ASP A 37 -12.19 -16.65 -11.38
CA ASP A 37 -12.04 -18.10 -11.10
C ASP A 37 -13.00 -18.56 -9.99
N TYR A 38 -13.20 -17.74 -8.95
CA TYR A 38 -14.16 -18.05 -7.88
C TYR A 38 -15.61 -18.14 -8.35
N LEU A 39 -15.99 -17.34 -9.36
CA LEU A 39 -17.35 -17.27 -9.88
C LEU A 39 -17.62 -18.24 -11.03
N LEU A 40 -16.65 -18.39 -11.94
CA LEU A 40 -16.80 -19.15 -13.18
C LEU A 40 -16.17 -20.54 -13.11
N GLY A 41 -15.23 -20.77 -12.19
CA GLY A 41 -14.65 -22.08 -11.99
C GLY A 41 -13.78 -22.54 -13.15
N PHE A 42 -12.62 -21.89 -13.37
CA PHE A 42 -11.73 -22.21 -14.49
C PHE A 42 -11.18 -23.63 -14.43
N GLY A 43 -11.04 -24.18 -13.22
CA GLY A 43 -10.62 -25.54 -12.97
C GLY A 43 -9.12 -25.78 -13.20
N HIS A 44 -8.72 -27.05 -13.15
CA HIS A 44 -7.31 -27.43 -13.06
C HIS A 44 -6.46 -27.00 -14.27
N GLN A 45 -7.07 -26.82 -15.44
CA GLN A 45 -6.37 -26.37 -16.66
C GLN A 45 -5.73 -24.98 -16.52
N PHE A 46 -6.29 -24.14 -15.65
CA PHE A 46 -5.80 -22.79 -15.39
C PHE A 46 -5.13 -22.66 -14.01
N GLU A 47 -4.86 -23.77 -13.31
CA GLU A 47 -4.32 -23.78 -11.93
C GLU A 47 -3.06 -22.93 -11.80
N LEU A 48 -2.10 -23.07 -12.72
CA LEU A 48 -0.87 -22.30 -12.70
C LEU A 48 -1.15 -20.79 -12.80
N GLY A 49 -2.05 -20.40 -13.70
CA GLY A 49 -2.44 -19.01 -13.89
C GLY A 49 -3.13 -18.45 -12.64
N THR A 50 -4.09 -19.18 -12.10
CA THR A 50 -4.76 -18.82 -10.85
C THR A 50 -3.79 -18.71 -9.68
N ARG A 51 -2.87 -19.67 -9.52
CA ARG A 51 -1.86 -19.66 -8.46
C ARG A 51 -0.99 -18.40 -8.54
N LEU A 52 -0.52 -18.06 -9.73
CA LEU A 52 0.26 -16.84 -9.97
C LEU A 52 -0.55 -15.58 -9.66
N MET A 53 -1.79 -15.49 -10.12
CA MET A 53 -2.64 -14.32 -9.89
C MET A 53 -2.96 -14.14 -8.40
N MET A 54 -3.27 -15.22 -7.68
CA MET A 54 -3.44 -15.16 -6.23
C MET A 54 -2.16 -14.79 -5.49
N ALA A 55 -0.99 -15.23 -5.95
CA ALA A 55 0.28 -14.80 -5.36
C ALA A 55 0.55 -13.30 -5.64
N PHE A 56 0.20 -12.81 -6.84
CA PHE A 56 0.37 -11.41 -7.21
C PHE A 56 -0.51 -10.45 -6.40
N THR A 57 -1.72 -10.85 -6.00
CA THR A 57 -2.54 -10.00 -5.12
C THR A 57 -1.81 -9.72 -3.80
N GLY A 58 -1.19 -10.74 -3.22
CA GLY A 58 -0.41 -10.64 -2.00
C GLY A 58 0.90 -9.85 -2.14
N THR A 59 1.71 -10.18 -3.16
CA THR A 59 2.99 -9.47 -3.38
C THR A 59 2.76 -7.99 -3.63
N ASN A 60 1.76 -7.64 -4.45
CA ASN A 60 1.48 -6.26 -4.82
C ASN A 60 0.92 -5.47 -3.63
N PHE A 61 0.10 -6.12 -2.79
CA PHE A 61 -0.35 -5.53 -1.53
C PHE A 61 0.82 -5.16 -0.61
N LEU A 62 1.83 -6.02 -0.46
CA LEU A 62 3.02 -5.67 0.34
C LEU A 62 3.85 -4.55 -0.29
N ILE A 63 4.00 -4.55 -1.61
CA ILE A 63 4.69 -3.47 -2.32
C ILE A 63 3.98 -2.13 -2.07
N HIS A 64 2.64 -2.13 -2.09
CA HIS A 64 1.83 -0.96 -1.74
C HIS A 64 2.10 -0.49 -0.32
N VAL A 65 2.02 -1.38 0.68
CA VAL A 65 2.33 -1.06 2.10
C VAL A 65 3.72 -0.43 2.23
N PHE A 66 4.74 -1.02 1.62
CA PHE A 66 6.10 -0.46 1.67
C PHE A 66 6.17 0.92 1.04
N GLY A 67 5.48 1.14 -0.07
CA GLY A 67 5.43 2.43 -0.73
C GLY A 67 4.70 3.50 0.08
N GLU A 68 3.60 3.17 0.76
CA GLU A 68 2.92 4.08 1.69
C GLU A 68 3.83 4.48 2.85
N VAL A 69 4.56 3.52 3.43
CA VAL A 69 5.56 3.79 4.47
C VAL A 69 6.65 4.73 3.94
N LEU A 70 7.18 4.49 2.73
CA LEU A 70 8.18 5.35 2.11
C LEU A 70 7.65 6.75 1.83
N MET A 71 6.42 6.89 1.34
CA MET A 71 5.77 8.19 1.12
C MET A 71 5.57 8.96 2.44
N THR A 72 5.15 8.27 3.48
CA THR A 72 4.96 8.84 4.83
C THR A 72 6.28 9.29 5.42
N LEU A 73 7.33 8.45 5.37
CA LEU A 73 8.68 8.80 5.82
C LEU A 73 9.27 9.97 5.02
N ASN A 74 8.98 10.04 3.71
CA ASN A 74 9.43 11.14 2.86
C ASN A 74 8.86 12.47 3.34
N ARG A 75 7.53 12.52 3.56
CA ARG A 75 6.85 13.71 4.09
C ARG A 75 7.30 14.05 5.51
N TYR A 76 7.41 13.05 6.39
CA TYR A 76 7.84 13.23 7.77
C TYR A 76 9.23 13.84 7.87
N THR A 77 10.21 13.28 7.15
CA THR A 77 11.59 13.80 7.17
C THR A 77 11.68 15.18 6.53
N ALA A 78 10.87 15.47 5.49
CA ALA A 78 10.82 16.80 4.87
C ALA A 78 10.37 17.87 5.87
N ALA A 79 9.35 17.58 6.68
CA ALA A 79 8.80 18.50 7.66
C ALA A 79 9.65 18.60 8.93
N CYS A 80 10.03 17.46 9.50
CA CYS A 80 10.58 17.41 10.87
C CYS A 80 12.12 17.40 10.91
N LYS A 81 12.79 16.96 9.84
CA LYS A 81 14.26 16.77 9.80
C LYS A 81 14.84 17.14 8.41
N PRO A 82 14.74 18.41 7.97
CA PRO A 82 15.10 18.82 6.61
C PRO A 82 16.56 18.52 6.23
N MET A 83 17.50 18.60 7.18
CA MET A 83 18.91 18.25 6.94
C MET A 83 19.13 16.75 6.70
N ILE A 84 18.33 15.89 7.34
CA ILE A 84 18.36 14.45 7.12
C ILE A 84 17.63 14.12 5.81
N HIS A 85 16.54 14.83 5.51
CA HIS A 85 15.76 14.63 4.29
C HIS A 85 16.63 14.78 3.02
N GLN A 86 17.38 15.87 2.89
CA GLN A 86 18.23 16.07 1.72
C GLN A 86 19.21 14.91 1.52
N LYS A 87 19.89 14.49 2.59
CA LYS A 87 20.79 13.33 2.54
C LYS A 87 20.03 12.07 2.16
N LEU A 88 18.97 11.71 2.90
CA LEU A 88 18.23 10.45 2.76
C LEU A 88 17.71 10.20 1.34
N TRP A 89 17.22 11.26 0.67
CA TRP A 89 16.44 11.16 -0.56
C TRP A 89 17.16 11.61 -1.85
N GLU A 90 18.46 11.93 -1.81
CA GLU A 90 19.16 12.74 -2.84
C GLU A 90 19.35 12.13 -4.25
N LYS A 91 19.25 10.79 -4.44
CA LYS A 91 18.93 10.07 -5.72
C LYS A 91 19.36 8.60 -5.75
N VAL A 92 20.34 8.16 -4.95
CA VAL A 92 20.92 6.80 -5.03
C VAL A 92 20.45 5.83 -3.93
N ARG A 93 19.29 6.06 -3.30
CA ARG A 93 18.71 5.05 -2.38
C ARG A 93 17.34 4.53 -2.79
N MET A 94 16.59 5.29 -3.58
CA MET A 94 15.23 4.90 -3.96
C MET A 94 15.18 3.66 -4.84
N LYS A 95 16.10 3.53 -5.80
CA LYS A 95 16.14 2.33 -6.65
C LYS A 95 16.38 1.05 -5.82
N TYR A 96 17.29 1.10 -4.85
CA TYR A 96 17.55 -0.03 -3.96
C TYR A 96 16.39 -0.30 -3.02
N LEU A 97 15.73 0.74 -2.50
CA LEU A 97 14.54 0.59 -1.66
C LEU A 97 13.36 -0.03 -2.44
N TYR A 98 13.14 0.40 -3.69
CA TYR A 98 12.12 -0.20 -4.56
C TYR A 98 12.47 -1.65 -4.92
N PHE A 99 13.73 -1.91 -5.25
CA PHE A 99 14.18 -3.26 -5.53
C PHE A 99 14.01 -4.16 -4.31
N ALA A 100 14.42 -3.69 -3.13
CA ALA A 100 14.26 -4.41 -1.88
C ALA A 100 12.78 -4.64 -1.55
N SER A 101 11.90 -3.65 -1.75
CA SER A 101 10.46 -3.85 -1.51
C SER A 101 9.88 -4.92 -2.43
N VAL A 102 10.28 -4.97 -3.71
CA VAL A 102 9.85 -6.04 -4.61
C VAL A 102 10.38 -7.39 -4.14
N VAL A 103 11.70 -7.52 -3.92
CA VAL A 103 12.31 -8.79 -3.51
C VAL A 103 11.71 -9.30 -2.21
N LEU A 104 11.59 -8.46 -1.18
CA LEU A 104 11.02 -8.85 0.11
C LEU A 104 9.56 -9.28 -0.04
N SER A 105 8.76 -8.62 -0.87
CA SER A 105 7.38 -9.03 -1.13
C SER A 105 7.29 -10.39 -1.81
N PHE A 106 8.13 -10.67 -2.80
CA PHE A 106 8.16 -11.98 -3.47
C PHE A 106 8.68 -13.09 -2.54
N VAL A 107 9.71 -12.80 -1.73
CA VAL A 107 10.21 -13.74 -0.72
C VAL A 107 9.12 -14.07 0.29
N ALA A 108 8.41 -13.04 0.81
CA ALA A 108 7.34 -13.22 1.78
C ALA A 108 6.18 -14.08 1.24
N TYR A 109 5.87 -13.99 -0.06
CA TYR A 109 4.81 -14.77 -0.71
C TYR A 109 5.32 -15.99 -1.49
N THR A 110 6.59 -16.40 -1.32
CA THR A 110 7.17 -17.52 -2.09
C THR A 110 6.36 -18.81 -1.90
N GLU A 111 5.87 -19.08 -0.70
CA GLU A 111 4.99 -20.23 -0.43
C GLU A 111 3.75 -20.22 -1.33
N TRP A 112 3.14 -19.06 -1.59
CA TRP A 112 1.94 -18.96 -2.44
C TRP A 112 2.21 -19.23 -3.92
N PHE A 113 3.45 -19.04 -4.37
CA PHE A 113 3.86 -19.44 -5.71
C PHE A 113 4.05 -20.95 -5.84
N LEU A 114 4.34 -21.64 -4.72
CA LEU A 114 4.69 -23.06 -4.69
C LEU A 114 3.51 -23.96 -4.31
N THR A 115 2.63 -23.52 -3.40
CA THR A 115 1.49 -24.30 -2.94
C THR A 115 0.38 -24.34 -3.99
N LYS A 116 0.03 -25.54 -4.44
CA LYS A 116 -1.00 -25.77 -5.47
C LYS A 116 -2.40 -25.38 -5.00
N CYS A 117 -3.22 -24.94 -5.94
CA CYS A 117 -4.65 -24.75 -5.73
C CYS A 117 -5.40 -26.09 -5.87
N VAL A 118 -6.35 -26.33 -4.96
CA VAL A 118 -7.19 -27.53 -4.93
C VAL A 118 -8.57 -27.19 -5.50
N TYR A 119 -9.02 -28.01 -6.44
CA TYR A 119 -10.30 -27.87 -7.11
C TYR A 119 -11.17 -29.11 -6.86
N GLU A 120 -12.47 -28.89 -6.66
CA GLU A 120 -13.48 -29.94 -6.63
C GLU A 120 -14.30 -29.88 -7.92
N HIS A 121 -14.69 -31.05 -8.43
CA HIS A 121 -15.67 -31.10 -9.51
C HIS A 121 -17.07 -31.17 -8.90
N THR A 122 -17.86 -30.10 -9.07
CA THR A 122 -19.26 -30.02 -8.63
C THR A 122 -20.21 -30.16 -9.83
N VAL A 123 -21.52 -30.20 -9.56
CA VAL A 123 -22.56 -30.29 -10.60
C VAL A 123 -22.54 -29.08 -11.54
N ASP A 124 -22.09 -27.93 -11.03
CA ASP A 124 -22.04 -26.65 -11.74
C ASP A 124 -20.67 -26.38 -12.42
N GLY A 125 -19.71 -27.31 -12.32
CA GLY A 125 -18.38 -27.19 -12.91
C GLY A 125 -17.24 -27.36 -11.90
N TRP A 126 -16.08 -26.76 -12.18
CA TRP A 126 -14.95 -26.82 -11.25
C TRP A 126 -15.05 -25.73 -10.20
N LYS A 127 -14.88 -26.08 -8.93
CA LYS A 127 -14.90 -25.12 -7.83
C LYS A 127 -13.55 -25.10 -7.12
N LEU A 128 -12.96 -23.92 -6.98
CA LEU A 128 -11.78 -23.75 -6.15
C LEU A 128 -12.16 -23.91 -4.67
N ILE A 129 -11.56 -24.90 -3.99
CA ILE A 129 -11.76 -25.12 -2.55
C ILE A 129 -10.77 -24.28 -1.73
N GLY A 130 -9.53 -24.17 -2.20
CA GLY A 130 -8.46 -23.50 -1.48
C GLY A 130 -7.08 -23.94 -1.95
N ARG A 131 -6.10 -23.91 -1.04
CA ARG A 131 -4.73 -24.36 -1.28
C ARG A 131 -4.47 -25.69 -0.58
N GLU A 132 -3.55 -26.47 -1.13
CA GLU A 132 -3.16 -27.79 -0.61
C GLU A 132 -2.61 -27.71 0.82
N GLU A 133 -1.84 -26.66 1.13
CA GLU A 133 -1.32 -26.38 2.45
C GLU A 133 -1.75 -24.99 2.95
N GLN A 134 -2.03 -24.88 4.25
CA GLN A 134 -2.42 -23.63 4.88
C GLN A 134 -1.20 -22.84 5.36
N THR A 135 -0.93 -21.70 4.75
CA THR A 135 0.20 -20.83 5.10
C THR A 135 -0.18 -19.86 6.23
N LEU A 136 -0.02 -20.28 7.50
CA LEU A 136 -0.42 -19.51 8.69
C LEU A 136 0.30 -18.15 8.84
N ASN A 137 1.59 -18.08 8.51
CA ASN A 137 2.40 -16.87 8.68
C ASN A 137 1.91 -15.69 7.82
N LEU A 138 1.45 -16.01 6.61
CA LEU A 138 0.91 -15.03 5.68
C LEU A 138 -0.50 -14.56 6.06
N ILE A 139 -1.33 -15.45 6.61
CA ILE A 139 -2.65 -15.09 7.14
C ILE A 139 -2.49 -14.04 8.25
N LEU A 140 -1.53 -14.24 9.16
CA LEU A 140 -1.23 -13.28 10.22
C LEU A 140 -0.73 -11.94 9.68
N LEU A 141 0.18 -11.96 8.69
CA LEU A 141 0.70 -10.75 8.06
C LEU A 141 -0.44 -9.95 7.42
N THR A 142 -1.27 -10.58 6.58
CA THR A 142 -2.41 -9.94 5.92
C THR A 142 -3.46 -9.45 6.93
N ALA A 143 -3.72 -10.23 7.99
CA ALA A 143 -4.67 -9.85 9.04
C ALA A 143 -4.23 -8.61 9.83
N ILE A 144 -2.91 -8.36 9.94
CA ILE A 144 -2.37 -7.16 10.61
C ILE A 144 -2.34 -5.97 9.66
N THR A 145 -1.89 -6.17 8.42
CA THR A 145 -1.69 -5.08 7.47
C THR A 145 -3.01 -4.55 6.89
N CYS A 146 -4.02 -5.39 6.72
CA CYS A 146 -5.29 -4.98 6.11
C CYS A 146 -6.07 -3.96 6.96
N PRO A 147 -6.22 -4.12 8.29
CA PRO A 147 -6.85 -3.11 9.14
C PRO A 147 -6.05 -1.79 9.21
N VAL A 148 -4.72 -1.86 9.21
CA VAL A 148 -3.86 -0.67 9.25
C VAL A 148 -4.03 0.14 7.96
N ASN A 149 -3.99 -0.51 6.81
CA ASN A 149 -4.19 0.15 5.52
C ASN A 149 -5.64 0.66 5.35
N LEU A 150 -6.63 -0.05 5.88
CA LEU A 150 -8.01 0.43 5.90
C LEU A 150 -8.14 1.70 6.74
N MET A 151 -7.52 1.75 7.93
CA MET A 151 -7.51 2.96 8.75
C MET A 151 -6.79 4.12 8.06
N GLN A 152 -5.67 3.85 7.38
CA GLN A 152 -4.95 4.84 6.59
C GLN A 152 -5.80 5.38 5.43
N SER A 153 -6.44 4.48 4.67
CA SER A 153 -7.33 4.82 3.56
C SER A 153 -8.52 5.66 4.02
N LEU A 154 -9.15 5.31 5.15
CA LEU A 154 -10.25 6.09 5.74
C LEU A 154 -9.80 7.47 6.19
N TYR A 155 -8.59 7.59 6.74
CA TYR A 155 -8.00 8.88 7.08
C TYR A 155 -7.76 9.74 5.83
N ASP A 156 -7.14 9.18 4.79
CA ASP A 156 -6.86 9.91 3.56
C ASP A 156 -8.14 10.33 2.82
N LEU A 157 -9.16 9.46 2.77
CA LEU A 157 -10.50 9.77 2.26
C LEU A 157 -11.14 10.91 3.07
N SER A 158 -11.00 10.89 4.40
CA SER A 158 -11.57 11.93 5.25
C SER A 158 -10.93 13.30 5.04
N VAL A 159 -9.63 13.34 4.75
CA VAL A 159 -8.90 14.56 4.40
C VAL A 159 -9.30 15.03 3.00
N ALA A 160 -9.38 14.12 2.02
CA ALA A 160 -9.74 14.44 0.64
C ALA A 160 -11.17 14.99 0.50
N PHE A 161 -12.13 14.43 1.23
CA PHE A 161 -13.53 14.84 1.17
C PHE A 161 -13.95 15.73 2.36
N ASN A 162 -13.00 16.14 3.21
CA ASN A 162 -13.22 16.98 4.40
C ASN A 162 -14.34 16.45 5.32
N LEU A 163 -14.39 15.12 5.50
CA LEU A 163 -15.44 14.43 6.26
C LEU A 163 -15.16 14.53 7.76
N ARG A 164 -16.02 15.23 8.52
CA ARG A 164 -15.99 15.22 10.00
C ARG A 164 -16.70 13.98 10.54
N ASN A 165 -15.96 12.88 10.74
CA ASN A 165 -16.47 11.66 11.37
C ASN A 165 -15.80 11.44 12.76
N PRO A 166 -16.51 10.93 13.78
CA PRO A 166 -15.94 10.62 15.10
C PRO A 166 -14.70 9.71 15.06
N VAL A 167 -14.60 8.79 14.09
CA VAL A 167 -13.40 7.94 13.91
C VAL A 167 -12.19 8.78 13.49
N VAL A 168 -12.39 9.77 12.62
CA VAL A 168 -11.35 10.68 12.14
C VAL A 168 -10.89 11.59 13.27
N LEU A 169 -11.82 12.08 14.09
CA LEU A 169 -11.50 12.84 15.31
C LEU A 169 -10.71 12.00 16.31
N TRP A 170 -11.05 10.72 16.46
CA TRP A 170 -10.31 9.80 17.30
C TRP A 170 -8.90 9.55 16.77
N ILE A 171 -8.71 9.26 15.47
CA ILE A 171 -7.39 9.12 14.84
C ILE A 171 -6.56 10.41 14.96
N GLN A 172 -7.17 11.57 14.72
CA GLN A 172 -6.54 12.87 14.93
C GLN A 172 -6.12 13.05 16.39
N SER A 173 -6.95 12.65 17.35
CA SER A 173 -6.63 12.71 18.78
C SER A 173 -5.47 11.77 19.17
N GLN A 174 -5.37 10.58 18.56
CA GLN A 174 -4.23 9.69 18.74
C GLN A 174 -2.94 10.32 18.20
N SER A 175 -3.01 10.96 17.02
CA SER A 175 -1.87 11.70 16.47
C SER A 175 -1.47 12.87 17.38
N LEU A 176 -2.44 13.60 17.93
CA LEU A 176 -2.22 14.73 18.84
C LEU A 176 -1.64 14.28 20.19
N GLN A 177 -2.09 13.13 20.71
CA GLN A 177 -1.57 12.53 21.93
C GLN A 177 -0.12 12.06 21.75
N MET A 178 0.22 11.48 20.59
CA MET A 178 1.60 11.18 20.24
C MET A 178 2.45 12.47 20.15
N GLN A 179 1.91 13.57 19.62
CA GLN A 179 2.63 14.85 19.59
C GLN A 179 2.91 15.44 20.97
N LEU A 180 1.95 15.32 21.90
CA LEU A 180 2.08 15.80 23.28
C LEU A 180 3.03 14.92 24.11
N ARG A 181 3.00 13.59 23.94
CA ARG A 181 3.91 12.67 24.65
C ARG A 181 5.37 12.77 24.21
N TRP A 182 5.63 13.20 22.98
CA TRP A 182 6.98 13.24 22.39
C TRP A 182 7.55 14.66 22.21
N GLY A 183 6.93 15.69 22.80
CA GLY A 183 7.47 17.06 22.77
C GLY A 183 7.62 17.63 21.35
N PHE A 184 6.70 17.32 20.44
CA PHE A 184 6.76 17.77 19.05
C PHE A 184 6.35 19.25 18.94
N GLN A 185 7.34 20.12 18.79
CA GLN A 185 7.16 21.56 18.65
C GLN A 185 6.30 21.91 17.42
N THR A 186 5.28 22.73 17.67
CA THR A 186 4.01 22.93 16.95
C THR A 186 4.05 23.69 15.60
N ARG A 187 5.17 23.72 14.87
CA ARG A 187 5.23 24.46 13.58
C ARG A 187 4.91 23.65 12.32
N CYS A 188 4.89 22.31 12.39
CA CYS A 188 4.73 21.49 11.17
C CYS A 188 3.28 21.27 10.74
N ILE A 189 2.33 21.02 11.65
CA ILE A 189 0.96 20.63 11.27
C ILE A 189 0.13 21.80 10.73
N SER A 190 0.36 23.03 11.20
CA SER A 190 -0.36 24.19 10.67
C SER A 190 -0.10 24.41 9.17
N ARG A 191 1.08 24.03 8.64
CA ARG A 191 1.37 24.06 7.21
C ARG A 191 0.76 22.90 6.41
N HIS A 192 0.48 21.76 7.04
CA HIS A 192 -0.15 20.62 6.38
C HIS A 192 -1.62 20.89 6.00
N ILE A 193 -2.36 21.63 6.85
CA ILE A 193 -3.75 22.04 6.55
C ILE A 193 -3.79 23.13 5.47
N ILE A 194 -2.81 24.05 5.47
CA ILE A 194 -2.74 25.13 4.47
C ILE A 194 -2.38 24.56 3.08
N PHE A 195 -1.45 23.60 2.99
CA PHE A 195 -1.03 23.03 1.71
C PHE A 195 -2.09 22.11 1.06
N ALA A 196 -2.91 21.42 1.86
CA ALA A 196 -4.05 20.67 1.35
C ALA A 196 -5.16 21.59 0.82
N ARG A 197 -5.34 22.76 1.44
CA ARG A 197 -6.32 23.76 1.00
C ARG A 197 -5.91 24.46 -0.30
N GLU A 198 -4.63 24.77 -0.48
CA GLU A 198 -4.10 25.37 -1.71
C GLU A 198 -4.13 24.41 -2.94
N LEU A 199 -4.22 23.09 -2.72
CA LEU A 199 -4.34 22.09 -3.80
C LEU A 199 -5.78 21.79 -4.22
N VAL A 200 -6.76 22.12 -3.37
CA VAL A 200 -8.21 21.93 -3.65
C VAL A 200 -8.83 23.21 -4.21
N GLU A 201 -8.25 24.38 -3.91
CA GLU A 201 -8.72 25.68 -4.40
C GLU A 201 -7.97 26.19 -5.66
N ALA A 202 -7.15 25.36 -6.32
CA ALA A 202 -6.40 25.67 -7.55
C ALA A 202 -6.82 24.78 -8.74
#